data_AF-A0A5S3PM14-F1
#
_entry.id   AF-A0A5S3PM14-F1
#
_cell.length_a   1.000
_cell.length_b   1.000
_cell.length_c   1.000
_cell.angle_alpha   90.00
_cell.angle_beta   90.00
_cell.angle_gamma   90.00
#
_symmetry.space_group_name_H-M   'P 1'
#
loop_
_entity.id
_entity.type
_entity.pdbx_description
1 polymer ?
#
loop_
_entity_poly.entity_id
_entity_poly.type
_entity_poly.pdbx_seq_one_letter_code
_entity_poly.pdbx_strand_id
1 'polypeptide(L)'
;MAFDAASDPRDSDRQTGEQKTRRMKLLSRLQARIGRSWRHARARASFRHIAGPRRFDLADDDAVVVVVVKDGAYHLPYFLDWHRGLGFNKFVIVDNLSRDTTLDIAKASPDTIVASCSADFSRLEPCIRYYANTLYTRGGWNLMVDVDELFEYPRAATVPLRMFLRNLNAQGATGVIAQMLDFFPRRFADLPPGIDFKAAVDRMDRFDLASIVHKEYDDPDIGFSYFMAQNTRASRRTNFMFGGIRAAVFGETCCLTKHPLFRHTADVIPGEHPHVSRPLHCADFTCLLRHYKFTGDYVARDLHRADHDRFDTDEYALRAARFRDRGVIEFHRETSVRYQGFDDLIARGFLVAPPPDSAPAPSSDTPYSTD
;
A
#
# COMPACT_ATOMS: atom_id res chain seq x y z
N MET A 1 18.26 -54.29 52.84
CA MET A 1 19.00 -53.84 51.64
C MET A 1 18.11 -52.84 50.92
N ALA A 2 18.36 -51.54 51.11
CA ALA A 2 17.70 -50.50 50.34
C ALA A 2 18.52 -50.26 49.07
N PHE A 3 17.95 -50.54 47.90
CA PHE A 3 18.57 -50.21 46.63
C PHE A 3 18.36 -48.73 46.35
N ASP A 4 19.46 -47.98 46.40
CA ASP A 4 19.55 -46.58 46.01
C ASP A 4 19.42 -46.51 44.48
N ALA A 5 18.37 -45.84 43.99
CA ALA A 5 18.12 -45.65 42.56
C ALA A 5 19.06 -44.54 42.06
N ALA A 6 20.23 -44.93 41.55
CA ALA A 6 21.13 -44.02 40.86
C ALA A 6 20.44 -43.45 39.62
N SER A 7 20.18 -42.14 39.64
CA SER A 7 19.68 -41.37 38.49
C SER A 7 20.68 -41.46 37.32
N ASP A 8 20.22 -41.86 36.13
CA ASP A 8 21.03 -41.96 34.92
C ASP A 8 21.56 -40.56 34.52
N PRO A 9 22.88 -40.33 34.49
CA PRO A 9 23.47 -39.03 34.14
C PRO A 9 23.11 -38.55 32.72
N ARG A 10 22.53 -39.39 31.86
CA ARG A 10 22.04 -39.01 30.53
C ARG A 10 20.71 -38.25 30.56
N ASP A 11 19.93 -38.36 31.63
CA ASP A 11 18.64 -37.64 31.79
C ASP A 11 18.82 -36.21 32.30
N SER A 12 19.83 -35.96 33.15
CA SER A 12 20.18 -34.62 33.63
C SER A 12 20.77 -33.74 32.52
N ASP A 13 21.56 -34.32 31.61
CA ASP A 13 22.13 -33.63 30.44
C ASP A 13 21.06 -33.28 29.38
N ARG A 14 20.04 -34.13 29.20
CA ARG A 14 18.89 -33.82 28.32
C ARG A 14 18.01 -32.69 28.88
N GLN A 15 17.68 -32.74 30.18
CA GLN A 15 16.89 -31.68 30.83
C GLN A 15 17.62 -30.34 30.86
N THR A 16 18.94 -30.32 31.07
CA THR A 16 19.74 -29.08 31.03
C THR A 16 19.88 -28.51 29.62
N GLY A 17 19.95 -29.35 28.58
CA GLY A 17 19.91 -28.94 27.18
C GLY A 17 18.58 -28.30 26.75
N GLU A 18 17.45 -28.87 27.16
CA GLU A 18 16.12 -28.31 26.89
C GLU A 18 15.88 -26.98 27.64
N GLN A 19 16.31 -26.89 28.91
CA GLN A 19 16.20 -25.65 29.69
C GLN A 19 17.07 -24.52 29.13
N LYS A 20 18.30 -24.81 28.69
CA LYS A 20 19.16 -23.82 27.99
C LYS A 20 18.53 -23.34 26.69
N THR A 21 17.99 -24.26 25.89
CA THR A 21 17.28 -23.93 24.64
C THR A 21 16.04 -23.06 24.88
N ARG A 22 15.27 -23.36 25.95
CA ARG A 22 14.09 -22.58 26.33
C ARG A 22 14.46 -21.18 26.84
N ARG A 23 15.54 -21.05 27.61
CA ARG A 23 16.11 -19.75 28.03
C ARG A 23 16.61 -18.92 26.85
N MET A 24 17.32 -19.51 25.89
CA MET A 24 17.76 -18.82 24.67
C MET A 24 16.57 -18.35 23.81
N LYS A 25 15.52 -19.17 23.67
CA LYS A 25 14.28 -18.78 22.99
C LYS A 25 13.54 -17.64 23.73
N LEU A 26 13.58 -17.61 25.06
CA LEU A 26 12.98 -16.53 25.85
C LEU A 26 13.77 -15.22 25.72
N LEU A 27 15.10 -15.29 25.79
CA LEU A 27 15.99 -14.13 25.63
C LEU A 27 15.89 -13.52 24.23
N SER A 28 15.88 -14.34 23.18
CA SER A 28 15.70 -13.87 21.80
C SER A 28 14.32 -13.24 21.58
N ARG A 29 13.24 -13.80 22.16
CA ARG A 29 11.90 -13.18 22.14
C ARG A 29 11.88 -11.84 22.87
N LEU A 30 12.54 -11.74 24.02
CA LEU A 30 12.64 -10.50 24.78
C LEU A 30 13.45 -9.44 24.03
N GLN A 31 14.59 -9.81 23.45
CA GLN A 31 15.42 -8.95 22.60
C GLN A 31 14.64 -8.45 21.37
N ALA A 32 13.91 -9.34 20.68
CA ALA A 32 13.07 -8.98 19.55
C ALA A 32 11.94 -8.01 19.97
N ARG A 33 11.35 -8.21 21.15
CA ARG A 33 10.33 -7.31 21.72
C ARG A 33 10.91 -5.95 22.07
N ILE A 34 12.06 -5.90 22.74
CA ILE A 34 12.76 -4.64 23.07
C ILE A 34 13.14 -3.91 21.78
N GLY A 35 13.70 -4.61 20.79
CA GLY A 35 14.04 -4.03 19.49
C GLY A 35 12.82 -3.50 18.73
N ARG A 36 11.67 -4.17 18.81
CA ARG A 36 10.41 -3.67 18.25
C ARG A 36 9.95 -2.40 18.98
N SER A 37 9.95 -2.39 20.31
CA SER A 37 9.58 -1.21 21.09
C SER A 37 10.49 0.00 20.81
N TRP A 38 11.80 -0.22 20.69
CA TRP A 38 12.76 0.82 20.34
C TRP A 38 12.52 1.40 18.95
N ARG A 39 12.25 0.54 17.95
CA ARG A 39 11.93 1.00 16.58
C ARG A 39 10.67 1.85 16.56
N HIS A 40 9.62 1.44 17.27
CA HIS A 40 8.39 2.22 17.43
C HIS A 40 8.64 3.56 18.14
N ALA A 41 9.34 3.55 19.27
CA ALA A 41 9.66 4.77 20.01
C ALA A 41 10.47 5.75 19.17
N ARG A 42 11.49 5.25 18.45
CA ARG A 42 12.31 6.04 17.53
C ARG A 42 11.48 6.64 16.40
N ALA A 43 10.69 5.82 15.70
CA ALA A 43 9.83 6.30 14.63
C ALA A 43 8.86 7.37 15.14
N ARG A 44 8.16 7.10 16.25
CA ARG A 44 7.23 8.04 16.88
C ARG A 44 7.88 9.38 17.22
N ALA A 45 9.07 9.36 17.83
CA ALA A 45 9.80 10.56 18.22
C ALA A 45 10.26 11.39 17.01
N SER A 46 10.36 10.78 15.83
CA SER A 46 10.71 11.46 14.58
C SER A 46 9.55 12.19 13.91
N PHE A 47 8.30 12.00 14.34
CA PHE A 47 7.14 12.71 13.77
C PHE A 47 7.00 14.12 14.36
N ARG A 48 6.73 15.09 13.48
CA ARG A 48 6.40 16.48 13.85
C ARG A 48 5.20 16.93 13.04
N HIS A 49 4.18 17.46 13.71
CA HIS A 49 3.07 18.14 13.03
C HIS A 49 3.57 19.49 12.51
N ILE A 50 3.23 19.83 11.27
CA ILE A 50 3.69 21.04 10.56
C ILE A 50 2.54 22.01 10.33
N ALA A 51 1.41 21.55 9.78
CA ALA A 51 0.28 22.42 9.42
C ALA A 51 -1.06 21.67 9.40
N GLY A 52 -2.15 22.44 9.35
CA GLY A 52 -3.51 21.92 9.35
C GLY A 52 -4.01 21.50 10.74
N PRO A 53 -5.17 20.83 10.81
CA PRO A 53 -5.71 20.29 12.05
C PRO A 53 -4.74 19.33 12.77
N ARG A 54 -4.93 19.12 14.08
CA ARG A 54 -4.11 18.15 14.83
C ARG A 54 -4.53 16.70 14.58
N ARG A 55 -5.80 16.49 14.25
CA ARG A 55 -6.40 15.18 13.98
C ARG A 55 -7.71 15.37 13.20
N PHE A 56 -8.07 14.39 12.37
CA PHE A 56 -9.42 14.21 11.84
C PHE A 56 -10.20 13.18 12.66
N ASP A 57 -11.42 13.53 13.04
CA ASP A 57 -12.39 12.61 13.61
C ASP A 57 -13.41 12.26 12.51
N LEU A 58 -13.29 11.07 11.94
CA LEU A 58 -14.05 10.61 10.78
C LEU A 58 -15.35 9.92 11.20
N ALA A 59 -16.42 10.17 10.45
CA ALA A 59 -17.63 9.36 10.53
C ALA A 59 -17.41 7.96 9.95
N ASP A 60 -18.31 7.02 10.23
CA ASP A 60 -18.17 5.63 9.76
C ASP A 60 -18.14 5.49 8.24
N ASP A 61 -18.79 6.39 7.51
CA ASP A 61 -18.87 6.45 6.05
C ASP A 61 -18.02 7.57 5.43
N ASP A 62 -16.94 7.94 6.13
CA ASP A 62 -15.98 8.95 5.74
C ASP A 62 -14.57 8.35 5.65
N ALA A 63 -13.71 8.99 4.86
CA ALA A 63 -12.36 8.48 4.63
C ALA A 63 -11.31 9.58 4.49
N VAL A 64 -10.08 9.19 4.76
CA VAL A 64 -8.87 10.03 4.67
C VAL A 64 -7.82 9.33 3.83
N VAL A 65 -7.15 10.08 2.97
CA VAL A 65 -5.98 9.57 2.23
C VAL A 65 -4.74 9.80 3.08
N VAL A 66 -3.93 8.76 3.29
CA VAL A 66 -2.69 8.82 4.06
C VAL A 66 -1.54 8.48 3.13
N VAL A 67 -0.61 9.42 2.97
CA VAL A 67 0.57 9.26 2.11
C VAL A 67 1.83 9.63 2.89
N VAL A 68 2.85 8.77 2.79
CA VAL A 68 4.22 9.09 3.23
C VAL A 68 5.02 9.38 1.96
N VAL A 69 5.62 10.56 1.87
CA VAL A 69 6.20 11.07 0.63
C VAL A 69 7.58 11.68 0.86
N LYS A 70 8.48 11.50 -0.10
CA LYS A 70 9.77 12.19 -0.17
C LYS A 70 10.00 12.63 -1.61
N ASP A 71 10.30 13.90 -1.80
CA ASP A 71 10.55 14.50 -3.12
C ASP A 71 9.37 14.23 -4.10
N GLY A 72 8.15 14.51 -3.66
CA GLY A 72 6.90 14.22 -4.36
C GLY A 72 6.21 15.43 -5.01
N ALA A 73 6.91 16.56 -5.17
CA ALA A 73 6.31 17.79 -5.70
C ALA A 73 5.71 17.61 -7.10
N TYR A 74 6.30 16.71 -7.89
CA TYR A 74 5.81 16.33 -9.22
C TYR A 74 4.42 15.67 -9.16
N HIS A 75 4.22 14.72 -8.25
CA HIS A 75 3.02 13.88 -8.17
C HIS A 75 1.89 14.54 -7.38
N LEU A 76 2.24 15.22 -6.28
CA LEU A 76 1.30 15.62 -5.24
C LEU A 76 0.12 16.47 -5.74
N PRO A 77 0.28 17.47 -6.64
CA PRO A 77 -0.84 18.28 -7.11
C PRO A 77 -1.97 17.45 -7.73
N TYR A 78 -1.64 16.61 -8.73
CA TYR A 78 -2.65 15.78 -9.39
C TYR A 78 -3.11 14.60 -8.52
N PHE A 79 -2.25 14.08 -7.64
CA PHE A 79 -2.65 13.08 -6.64
C PHE A 79 -3.79 13.60 -5.76
N LEU A 80 -3.71 14.84 -5.28
CA LEU A 80 -4.77 15.46 -4.48
C LEU A 80 -6.04 15.64 -5.31
N ASP A 81 -5.93 16.17 -6.53
CA ASP A 81 -7.08 16.40 -7.41
C ASP A 81 -7.79 15.11 -7.81
N TRP A 82 -7.06 14.05 -8.11
CA TRP A 82 -7.60 12.72 -8.41
C TRP A 82 -8.48 12.22 -7.26
N HIS A 83 -7.93 12.20 -6.05
CA HIS A 83 -8.65 11.67 -4.89
C HIS A 83 -9.81 12.60 -4.46
N ARG A 84 -9.67 13.92 -4.63
CA ARG A 84 -10.79 14.86 -4.48
C ARG A 84 -11.92 14.56 -5.46
N GLY A 85 -11.59 14.26 -6.71
CA GLY A 85 -12.55 13.83 -7.73
C GLY A 85 -13.33 12.56 -7.36
N LEU A 86 -12.71 11.66 -6.58
CA LEU A 86 -13.38 10.46 -6.05
C LEU A 86 -14.26 10.74 -4.83
N GLY A 87 -14.17 11.93 -4.22
CA GLY A 87 -14.91 12.33 -3.04
C GLY A 87 -14.11 12.34 -1.74
N PHE A 88 -12.80 12.08 -1.77
CA PHE A 88 -11.95 12.30 -0.59
C PHE A 88 -11.78 13.79 -0.34
N ASN A 89 -11.92 14.22 0.91
CA ASN A 89 -11.79 15.64 1.30
C ASN A 89 -10.94 15.82 2.56
N LYS A 90 -10.10 14.82 2.88
CA LYS A 90 -9.18 14.80 4.01
C LYS A 90 -7.92 14.05 3.61
N PHE A 91 -6.78 14.65 3.90
CA PHE A 91 -5.48 14.08 3.57
C PHE A 91 -4.53 14.20 4.76
N VAL A 92 -3.76 13.14 5.02
CA VAL A 92 -2.63 13.15 5.93
C VAL A 92 -1.38 12.97 5.08
N ILE A 93 -0.59 14.03 4.98
CA ILE A 93 0.65 14.05 4.19
C ILE A 93 1.82 14.03 5.17
N VAL A 94 2.57 12.94 5.18
CA VAL A 94 3.77 12.78 6.00
C VAL A 94 4.99 12.95 5.10
N ASP A 95 5.59 14.12 5.14
CA ASP A 95 6.84 14.44 4.44
C ASP A 95 8.04 13.75 5.11
N ASN A 96 8.79 12.94 4.36
CA ASN A 96 9.99 12.25 4.82
C ASN A 96 11.26 12.99 4.36
N LEU A 97 11.37 14.25 4.78
CA LEU A 97 12.51 15.13 4.52
C LEU A 97 12.71 15.40 3.02
N SER A 98 11.65 15.86 2.36
CA SER A 98 11.75 16.33 0.98
C SER A 98 12.67 17.53 0.87
N ARG A 99 13.34 17.66 -0.28
CA ARG A 99 14.23 18.76 -0.64
C ARG A 99 13.65 19.65 -1.74
N ASP A 100 12.56 19.21 -2.36
CA ASP A 100 11.79 19.96 -3.33
C ASP A 100 10.64 20.73 -2.64
N THR A 101 9.70 21.25 -3.42
CA THR A 101 8.55 22.03 -2.94
C THR A 101 7.39 21.18 -2.40
N THR A 102 7.59 19.88 -2.12
CA THR A 102 6.54 18.96 -1.63
C THR A 102 5.82 19.53 -0.40
N LEU A 103 6.59 20.03 0.58
CA LEU A 103 6.03 20.55 1.82
C LEU A 103 5.20 21.82 1.61
N ASP A 104 5.62 22.69 0.70
CA ASP A 104 4.88 23.92 0.38
C ASP A 104 3.57 23.62 -0.35
N ILE A 105 3.58 22.69 -1.29
CA ILE A 105 2.38 22.21 -1.99
C ILE A 105 1.39 21.60 -0.97
N ALA A 106 1.88 20.76 -0.05
CA ALA A 106 1.06 20.15 0.99
C ALA A 106 0.42 21.21 1.88
N LYS A 107 1.20 22.18 2.38
CA LYS A 107 0.72 23.25 3.27
C LYS A 107 -0.30 24.18 2.62
N ALA A 108 -0.25 24.34 1.30
CA ALA A 108 -1.20 25.18 0.56
C ALA A 108 -2.61 24.54 0.46
N SER A 109 -2.73 23.24 0.72
CA SER A 109 -4.00 22.52 0.62
C SER A 109 -4.79 22.54 1.95
N PRO A 110 -6.01 23.13 1.99
CA PRO A 110 -6.73 23.41 3.25
C PRO A 110 -7.33 22.16 3.93
N ASP A 111 -7.50 21.08 3.18
CA ASP A 111 -8.07 19.79 3.56
C ASP A 111 -7.01 18.80 4.06
N THR A 112 -5.84 19.29 4.47
CA THR A 112 -4.68 18.46 4.79
C THR A 112 -4.21 18.63 6.23
N ILE A 113 -3.77 17.53 6.82
CA ILE A 113 -2.84 17.51 7.95
C ILE A 113 -1.46 17.25 7.36
N VAL A 114 -0.54 18.18 7.60
CA VAL A 114 0.84 18.06 7.14
C VAL A 114 1.71 17.73 8.34
N ALA A 115 2.48 16.65 8.25
CA ALA A 115 3.48 16.25 9.21
C ALA A 115 4.79 15.96 8.51
N SER A 116 5.89 16.01 9.25
CA SER A 116 7.20 15.53 8.79
C SER A 116 7.65 14.33 9.63
N CYS A 117 8.42 13.44 9.03
CA CYS A 117 9.08 12.33 9.72
C CYS A 117 10.57 12.32 9.37
N SER A 118 11.44 12.48 10.38
CA SER A 118 12.90 12.45 10.18
C SER A 118 13.53 11.06 10.28
N ALA A 119 12.72 10.01 10.47
CA ALA A 119 13.21 8.64 10.54
C ALA A 119 13.62 8.14 9.14
N ASP A 120 14.65 7.28 9.11
CA ASP A 120 15.07 6.60 7.90
C ASP A 120 13.99 5.61 7.45
N PHE A 121 13.34 5.92 6.34
CA PHE A 121 12.26 5.13 5.79
C PHE A 121 12.69 3.72 5.43
N SER A 122 13.86 3.54 4.82
CA SER A 122 14.37 2.21 4.43
C SER A 122 14.47 1.23 5.60
N ARG A 123 14.68 1.75 6.82
CA ARG A 123 14.88 0.95 8.04
C ARG A 123 13.65 0.87 8.95
N LEU A 124 12.77 1.87 8.88
CA LEU A 124 11.66 2.05 9.82
C LEU A 124 10.30 2.16 9.11
N GLU A 125 10.22 1.86 7.81
CA GLU A 125 9.00 1.97 7.01
C GLU A 125 7.75 1.41 7.71
N PRO A 126 7.74 0.17 8.26
CA PRO A 126 6.55 -0.34 8.94
C PRO A 126 6.10 0.53 10.12
N CYS A 127 7.05 1.06 10.90
CA CYS A 127 6.75 1.94 12.03
C CYS A 127 6.28 3.32 11.57
N ILE A 128 6.87 3.86 10.50
CA ILE A 128 6.47 5.15 9.92
C ILE A 128 5.05 5.05 9.34
N ARG A 129 4.76 4.01 8.55
CA ARG A 129 3.40 3.75 8.01
C ARG A 129 2.39 3.54 9.13
N TYR A 130 2.76 2.82 10.18
CA TYR A 130 1.91 2.66 11.37
C TYR A 130 1.54 4.02 11.98
N TYR A 131 2.51 4.89 12.25
CA TYR A 131 2.23 6.18 12.88
C TYR A 131 1.55 7.18 11.95
N ALA A 132 1.88 7.18 10.65
CA ALA A 132 1.16 7.98 9.66
C ALA A 132 -0.35 7.70 9.67
N ASN A 133 -0.72 6.42 9.84
CA ASN A 133 -2.11 5.97 9.83
C ASN A 133 -2.82 6.00 11.20
N THR A 134 -2.11 6.24 12.31
CA THR A 134 -2.71 6.15 13.66
C THR A 134 -2.61 7.45 14.47
N LEU A 135 -1.76 8.38 14.05
CA LEU A 135 -1.55 9.64 14.78
C LEU A 135 -2.63 10.69 14.52
N TYR A 136 -3.06 10.78 13.28
CA TYR A 136 -3.76 11.97 12.76
C TYR A 136 -5.22 11.70 12.42
N THR A 137 -5.71 10.49 12.67
CA THR A 137 -7.03 10.02 12.25
C THR A 137 -7.67 9.23 13.39
N ARG A 138 -8.99 9.32 13.51
CA ARG A 138 -9.79 8.46 14.40
C ARG A 138 -11.13 8.15 13.74
N GLY A 139 -11.56 6.90 13.79
CA GLY A 139 -12.80 6.45 13.15
C GLY A 139 -12.67 6.36 11.63
N GLY A 140 -13.77 6.00 10.95
CA GLY A 140 -13.85 5.94 9.49
C GLY A 140 -12.80 5.03 8.84
N TRP A 141 -12.43 5.39 7.62
CA TRP A 141 -11.54 4.61 6.76
C TRP A 141 -10.26 5.37 6.38
N ASN A 142 -9.13 4.68 6.40
CA ASN A 142 -7.87 5.19 5.88
C ASN A 142 -7.57 4.55 4.53
N LEU A 143 -7.25 5.36 3.53
CA LEU A 143 -6.64 4.95 2.27
C LEU A 143 -5.13 5.21 2.33
N MET A 144 -4.35 4.16 2.59
CA MET A 144 -2.88 4.18 2.58
C MET A 144 -2.37 3.86 1.18
N VAL A 145 -1.77 4.86 0.53
CA VAL A 145 -1.23 4.76 -0.85
C VAL A 145 0.10 5.50 -0.96
N ASP A 146 0.92 5.11 -1.94
CA ASP A 146 2.10 5.87 -2.32
C ASP A 146 1.70 7.01 -3.30
N VAL A 147 2.51 8.06 -3.43
CA VAL A 147 2.12 9.29 -4.17
C VAL A 147 1.95 9.06 -5.69
N ASP A 148 2.53 7.98 -6.22
CA ASP A 148 2.42 7.52 -7.60
C ASP A 148 1.28 6.49 -7.81
N GLU A 149 0.43 6.28 -6.81
CA GLU A 149 -0.70 5.35 -6.83
C GLU A 149 -2.05 6.10 -6.79
N LEU A 150 -2.84 5.92 -7.84
CA LEU A 150 -4.18 6.49 -7.95
C LEU A 150 -5.23 5.40 -7.71
N PHE A 151 -5.94 5.49 -6.58
CA PHE A 151 -6.96 4.51 -6.19
C PHE A 151 -8.21 4.62 -7.06
N GLU A 152 -8.87 3.50 -7.35
CA GLU A 152 -10.17 3.46 -8.01
C GLU A 152 -10.98 2.28 -7.44
N TYR A 153 -12.26 2.51 -7.16
CA TYR A 153 -13.17 1.48 -6.63
C TYR A 153 -14.27 1.15 -7.64
N PRO A 154 -14.93 -0.02 -7.52
CA PRO A 154 -15.96 -0.44 -8.46
C PRO A 154 -17.06 0.61 -8.62
N ARG A 155 -17.37 0.97 -9.87
CA ARG A 155 -18.40 1.96 -10.24
C ARG A 155 -18.17 3.36 -9.68
N ALA A 156 -16.92 3.78 -9.42
CA ALA A 156 -16.61 5.12 -8.91
C ALA A 156 -17.18 6.28 -9.74
N ALA A 157 -17.45 6.07 -11.04
CA ALA A 157 -18.10 7.07 -11.90
C ALA A 157 -19.59 7.31 -11.57
N THR A 158 -20.25 6.38 -10.87
CA THR A 158 -21.71 6.42 -10.61
C THR A 158 -22.09 6.21 -9.15
N VAL A 159 -21.19 5.66 -8.33
CA VAL A 159 -21.39 5.44 -6.90
C VAL A 159 -20.48 6.39 -6.14
N PRO A 160 -21.00 7.35 -5.36
CA PRO A 160 -20.19 8.22 -4.53
C PRO A 160 -19.42 7.45 -3.45
N LEU A 161 -18.24 7.94 -3.06
CA LEU A 161 -17.38 7.31 -2.06
C LEU A 161 -18.11 7.00 -0.76
N ARG A 162 -18.92 7.94 -0.26
CA ARG A 162 -19.72 7.74 0.96
C ARG A 162 -20.63 6.51 0.85
N MET A 163 -21.28 6.30 -0.29
CA MET A 163 -22.14 5.12 -0.51
C MET A 163 -21.31 3.84 -0.60
N PHE A 164 -20.16 3.90 -1.27
CA PHE A 164 -19.22 2.78 -1.32
C PHE A 164 -18.77 2.34 0.09
N LEU A 165 -18.39 3.29 0.96
CA LEU A 165 -18.01 3.03 2.34
C LEU A 165 -19.18 2.51 3.20
N ARG A 166 -20.39 3.05 3.02
CA ARG A 166 -21.60 2.53 3.67
C ARG A 166 -21.86 1.07 3.33
N ASN A 167 -21.68 0.69 2.07
CA ASN A 167 -21.86 -0.70 1.65
C ASN A 167 -20.82 -1.63 2.27
N LEU A 168 -19.55 -1.20 2.34
CA LEU A 168 -18.51 -1.93 3.06
C LEU A 168 -18.89 -2.12 4.54
N ASN A 169 -19.37 -1.06 5.19
CA ASN A 169 -19.83 -1.13 6.58
C ASN A 169 -21.00 -2.11 6.76
N ALA A 170 -21.98 -2.08 5.86
CA ALA A 170 -23.13 -2.99 5.88
C ALA A 170 -22.73 -4.46 5.69
N GLN A 171 -21.64 -4.72 4.97
CA GLN A 171 -21.05 -6.05 4.80
C GLN A 171 -20.17 -6.47 5.99
N GLY A 172 -19.97 -5.60 6.99
CA GLY A 172 -19.04 -5.85 8.09
C GLY A 172 -17.56 -5.83 7.66
N ALA A 173 -17.25 -5.33 6.47
CA ALA A 173 -15.88 -5.26 5.99
C ALA A 173 -15.08 -4.23 6.79
N THR A 174 -13.82 -4.58 7.09
CA THR A 174 -12.85 -3.67 7.72
C THR A 174 -11.63 -3.42 6.84
N GLY A 175 -11.55 -4.06 5.68
CA GLY A 175 -10.49 -3.88 4.70
C GLY A 175 -10.95 -4.16 3.27
N VAL A 176 -10.21 -3.63 2.30
CA VAL A 176 -10.38 -3.95 0.88
C VAL A 176 -9.03 -4.31 0.29
N ILE A 177 -9.03 -5.34 -0.55
CA ILE A 177 -7.87 -5.72 -1.35
C ILE A 177 -7.88 -4.87 -2.62
N ALA A 178 -6.75 -4.30 -3.00
CA ALA A 178 -6.59 -3.65 -4.29
C ALA A 178 -5.48 -4.32 -5.11
N GLN A 179 -5.74 -4.46 -6.40
CA GLN A 179 -4.74 -4.90 -7.36
C GLN A 179 -4.08 -3.67 -7.99
N MET A 180 -2.76 -3.68 -8.00
CA MET A 180 -1.91 -2.66 -8.58
C MET A 180 -1.61 -3.00 -10.03
N LEU A 181 -1.84 -2.04 -10.92
CA LEU A 181 -1.53 -2.16 -12.33
C LEU A 181 -0.58 -1.05 -12.74
N ASP A 182 0.57 -1.44 -13.27
CA ASP A 182 1.56 -0.52 -13.82
C ASP A 182 1.07 0.02 -15.17
N PHE A 183 0.93 1.34 -15.26
CA PHE A 183 0.58 2.03 -16.49
C PHE A 183 1.83 2.59 -17.18
N PHE A 184 1.85 2.56 -18.51
CA PHE A 184 2.97 3.04 -19.33
C PHE A 184 2.50 3.60 -20.68
N PRO A 185 3.28 4.46 -21.36
CA PRO A 185 2.88 5.03 -22.64
C PRO A 185 3.11 4.00 -23.76
N ARG A 186 2.61 4.30 -24.97
CA ARG A 186 3.00 3.52 -26.15
C ARG A 186 4.52 3.60 -26.41
N ARG A 187 5.07 4.81 -26.28
CA ARG A 187 6.51 5.06 -26.36
C ARG A 187 6.89 6.05 -25.29
N PHE A 188 8.03 5.85 -24.62
CA PHE A 188 8.49 6.83 -23.62
C PHE A 188 8.88 8.17 -24.25
N ALA A 189 9.25 8.18 -25.54
CA ALA A 189 9.43 9.41 -26.30
C ALA A 189 8.16 10.30 -26.37
N ASP A 190 6.97 9.75 -26.11
CA ASP A 190 5.72 10.50 -26.06
C ASP A 190 5.51 11.22 -24.72
N LEU A 191 6.41 11.02 -23.74
CA LEU A 191 6.45 11.71 -22.45
C LEU A 191 7.61 12.73 -22.43
N PRO A 192 7.45 13.93 -23.00
CA PRO A 192 8.55 14.89 -23.06
C PRO A 192 8.98 15.35 -21.64
N PRO A 193 10.25 15.70 -21.45
CA PRO A 193 10.72 16.23 -20.17
C PRO A 193 9.90 17.43 -19.70
N GLY A 194 9.61 17.50 -18.40
CA GLY A 194 8.93 18.63 -17.78
C GLY A 194 7.41 18.67 -17.94
N ILE A 195 6.77 17.67 -18.58
CA ILE A 195 5.31 17.53 -18.50
C ILE A 195 4.88 17.29 -17.06
N ASP A 196 3.75 17.85 -16.65
CA ASP A 196 3.20 17.57 -15.32
C ASP A 196 2.68 16.11 -15.20
N PHE A 197 2.43 15.69 -13.96
CA PHE A 197 2.00 14.33 -13.68
C PHE A 197 0.64 13.99 -14.29
N LYS A 198 -0.30 14.94 -14.35
CA LYS A 198 -1.61 14.71 -14.98
C LYS A 198 -1.43 14.38 -16.46
N ALA A 199 -0.62 15.16 -17.16
CA ALA A 199 -0.39 14.99 -18.57
C ALA A 199 0.38 13.68 -18.86
N ALA A 200 1.22 13.22 -17.93
CA ALA A 200 1.82 11.89 -18.00
C ALA A 200 0.77 10.78 -17.82
N VAL A 201 -0.11 10.89 -16.82
CA VAL A 201 -1.22 9.95 -16.57
C VAL A 201 -2.13 9.83 -17.80
N ASP A 202 -2.46 10.94 -18.46
CA ASP A 202 -3.31 10.96 -19.66
C ASP A 202 -2.66 10.23 -20.86
N ARG A 203 -1.32 10.15 -20.91
CA ARG A 203 -0.54 9.50 -21.98
C ARG A 203 -0.12 8.07 -21.67
N MET A 204 -0.01 7.73 -20.39
CA MET A 204 0.30 6.39 -19.90
C MET A 204 -0.99 5.58 -19.79
N ASP A 205 -1.55 5.24 -20.95
CA ASP A 205 -2.85 4.60 -21.09
C ASP A 205 -2.78 3.10 -21.37
N ARG A 206 -1.59 2.49 -21.28
CA ARG A 206 -1.37 1.07 -21.55
C ARG A 206 -0.95 0.29 -20.32
N PHE A 207 -1.27 -0.99 -20.34
CA PHE A 207 -0.87 -1.96 -19.33
C PHE A 207 -0.57 -3.32 -19.99
N ASP A 208 0.00 -4.25 -19.22
CA ASP A 208 0.28 -5.62 -19.64
C ASP A 208 0.02 -6.59 -18.47
N LEU A 209 -0.70 -7.69 -18.76
CA LEU A 209 -1.04 -8.71 -17.75
C LEU A 209 -0.27 -10.02 -17.95
N ALA A 210 0.48 -10.18 -19.05
CA ALA A 210 0.99 -11.47 -19.49
C ALA A 210 2.05 -12.07 -18.57
N SER A 211 2.72 -11.22 -17.78
CA SER A 211 3.77 -11.62 -16.84
C SER A 211 3.32 -11.55 -15.38
N ILE A 212 2.01 -11.55 -15.12
CA ILE A 212 1.46 -11.62 -13.77
C ILE A 212 1.37 -13.07 -13.30
N VAL A 213 1.88 -13.32 -12.10
CA VAL A 213 1.76 -14.59 -11.41
C VAL A 213 0.74 -14.45 -10.29
N HIS A 214 -0.27 -15.32 -10.28
CA HIS A 214 -1.27 -15.39 -9.22
C HIS A 214 -0.84 -16.39 -8.16
N LYS A 215 -0.98 -15.99 -6.89
CA LYS A 215 -0.80 -16.83 -5.72
C LYS A 215 -2.07 -16.76 -4.88
N GLU A 216 -2.49 -17.90 -4.35
CA GLU A 216 -3.56 -17.92 -3.36
C GLU A 216 -3.18 -17.01 -2.19
N TYR A 217 -4.15 -16.31 -1.62
CA TYR A 217 -3.89 -15.31 -0.58
C TYR A 217 -3.23 -15.88 0.68
N ASP A 218 -3.47 -17.16 0.98
CA ASP A 218 -2.87 -17.91 2.09
C ASP A 218 -1.68 -18.79 1.64
N ASP A 219 -1.15 -18.56 0.44
CA ASP A 219 0.05 -19.25 -0.07
C ASP A 219 1.24 -19.02 0.89
N PRO A 220 1.79 -20.09 1.50
CA PRO A 220 2.89 -19.99 2.47
C PRO A 220 4.19 -19.45 1.85
N ASP A 221 4.35 -19.54 0.53
CA ASP A 221 5.53 -19.04 -0.18
C ASP A 221 5.52 -17.51 -0.34
N ILE A 222 4.42 -16.84 0.01
CA ILE A 222 4.41 -15.38 0.10
C ILE A 222 5.20 -15.00 1.37
N GLY A 223 6.32 -14.28 1.21
CA GLY A 223 7.25 -13.96 2.30
C GLY A 223 6.66 -13.15 3.48
N PHE A 224 5.45 -12.63 3.32
CA PHE A 224 4.69 -11.90 4.35
C PHE A 224 3.33 -12.57 4.67
N SER A 225 3.14 -13.85 4.32
CA SER A 225 1.94 -14.65 4.58
C SER A 225 1.54 -14.70 6.06
N TYR A 226 2.52 -14.70 6.96
CA TYR A 226 2.30 -14.63 8.40
C TYR A 226 1.41 -13.44 8.84
N PHE A 227 1.53 -12.28 8.19
CA PHE A 227 0.67 -11.14 8.50
C PHE A 227 -0.75 -11.35 7.99
N MET A 228 -0.89 -11.97 6.82
CA MET A 228 -2.17 -12.21 6.16
C MET A 228 -2.99 -13.28 6.86
N ALA A 229 -2.36 -14.19 7.61
CA ALA A 229 -3.03 -15.26 8.37
C ALA A 229 -4.03 -14.75 9.43
N GLN A 230 -3.97 -13.46 9.77
CA GLN A 230 -4.92 -12.83 10.71
C GLN A 230 -6.08 -12.11 9.99
N ASN A 231 -6.07 -12.10 8.67
CA ASN A 231 -7.14 -11.53 7.87
C ASN A 231 -8.13 -12.64 7.48
N THR A 232 -9.39 -12.25 7.34
CA THR A 232 -10.47 -13.11 6.88
C THR A 232 -11.05 -12.55 5.59
N ARG A 233 -11.64 -13.42 4.79
CA ARG A 233 -12.26 -13.06 3.51
C ARG A 233 -13.59 -13.81 3.41
N ALA A 234 -14.59 -13.19 2.81
CA ALA A 234 -15.88 -13.84 2.58
C ALA A 234 -15.80 -14.94 1.51
N SER A 235 -14.86 -14.85 0.56
CA SER A 235 -14.56 -15.92 -0.39
C SER A 235 -13.06 -16.05 -0.71
N ARG A 236 -12.71 -17.05 -1.53
CA ARG A 236 -11.36 -17.28 -2.05
C ARG A 236 -11.12 -16.66 -3.44
N ARG A 237 -12.02 -15.79 -3.92
CA ARG A 237 -11.94 -15.21 -5.28
C ARG A 237 -10.76 -14.26 -5.48
N THR A 238 -10.21 -13.71 -4.40
CA THR A 238 -9.13 -12.70 -4.46
C THR A 238 -7.75 -13.35 -4.23
N ASN A 239 -6.85 -13.19 -5.20
CA ASN A 239 -5.47 -13.67 -5.11
C ASN A 239 -4.48 -12.54 -4.89
N PHE A 240 -3.30 -12.91 -4.38
CA PHE A 240 -2.13 -12.06 -4.45
C PHE A 240 -1.49 -12.20 -5.84
N MET A 241 -1.02 -11.08 -6.37
CA MET A 241 -0.43 -10.99 -7.69
C MET A 241 1.01 -10.52 -7.57
N PHE A 242 1.89 -11.05 -8.42
CA PHE A 242 3.30 -10.67 -8.48
C PHE A 242 3.77 -10.50 -9.93
N GLY A 243 4.81 -9.69 -10.13
CA GLY A 243 5.52 -9.55 -11.40
C GLY A 243 4.96 -8.44 -12.29
N GLY A 244 4.21 -8.81 -13.35
CA GLY A 244 3.68 -7.85 -14.32
C GLY A 244 4.75 -7.27 -15.25
N ILE A 245 4.52 -6.04 -15.74
CA ILE A 245 5.44 -5.41 -16.71
C ILE A 245 6.85 -5.21 -16.12
N ARG A 246 6.96 -4.97 -14.81
CA ARG A 246 8.25 -4.84 -14.13
C ARG A 246 9.05 -6.14 -14.13
N ALA A 247 8.40 -7.29 -13.97
CA ALA A 247 9.06 -8.59 -14.16
C ALA A 247 9.50 -8.78 -15.61
N ALA A 248 8.64 -8.46 -16.57
CA ALA A 248 8.95 -8.64 -18.00
C ALA A 248 10.15 -7.80 -18.46
N VAL A 249 10.25 -6.56 -18.00
CA VAL A 249 11.26 -5.60 -18.46
C VAL A 249 12.54 -5.68 -17.62
N PHE A 250 12.40 -5.78 -16.29
CA PHE A 250 13.52 -5.66 -15.36
C PHE A 250 13.88 -6.97 -14.65
N GLY A 251 13.02 -7.99 -14.70
CA GLY A 251 13.16 -9.19 -13.87
C GLY A 251 12.74 -8.97 -12.40
N GLU A 252 11.96 -7.92 -12.13
CA GLU A 252 11.51 -7.54 -10.79
C GLU A 252 10.24 -8.31 -10.38
N THR A 253 10.36 -9.21 -9.39
CA THR A 253 9.21 -9.95 -8.82
C THR A 253 8.49 -9.11 -7.76
N CYS A 254 7.98 -7.96 -8.16
CA CYS A 254 7.25 -7.06 -7.26
C CYS A 254 5.88 -7.61 -6.87
N CYS A 255 5.40 -7.27 -5.67
CA CYS A 255 4.02 -7.55 -5.27
C CYS A 255 3.07 -6.52 -5.87
N LEU A 256 1.98 -6.99 -6.48
CA LEU A 256 0.96 -6.20 -7.16
C LEU A 256 -0.36 -6.18 -6.40
N THR A 257 -0.39 -6.59 -5.13
CA THR A 257 -1.60 -6.60 -4.31
C THR A 257 -1.34 -5.84 -3.02
N LYS A 258 -2.30 -5.02 -2.58
CA LYS A 258 -2.23 -4.28 -1.31
C LYS A 258 -3.54 -4.38 -0.53
N HIS A 259 -3.48 -4.08 0.76
CA HIS A 259 -4.62 -3.71 1.60
C HIS A 259 -4.66 -2.18 1.84
N PRO A 260 -4.95 -1.34 0.81
CA PRO A 260 -4.76 0.10 0.94
C PRO A 260 -5.91 0.77 1.71
N LEU A 261 -7.13 0.25 1.65
CA LEU A 261 -8.30 0.84 2.29
C LEU A 261 -8.74 -0.03 3.47
N PHE A 262 -8.72 0.52 4.68
CA PHE A 262 -9.08 -0.20 5.90
C PHE A 262 -9.72 0.72 6.94
N ARG A 263 -10.53 0.13 7.82
CA ARG A 263 -11.13 0.86 8.95
C ARG A 263 -10.07 1.19 9.99
N HIS A 264 -10.13 2.41 10.51
CA HIS A 264 -9.26 2.83 11.61
C HIS A 264 -9.88 2.42 12.96
N THR A 265 -9.55 1.22 13.42
CA THR A 265 -9.96 0.67 14.72
C THR A 265 -8.74 0.36 15.60
N ALA A 266 -8.96 0.09 16.89
CA ALA A 266 -7.86 -0.14 17.84
C ALA A 266 -7.12 -1.46 17.62
N ASP A 267 -7.76 -2.44 16.99
CA ASP A 267 -7.24 -3.76 16.68
C ASP A 267 -6.46 -3.81 15.36
N VAL A 268 -6.80 -2.95 14.38
CA VAL A 268 -6.11 -2.87 13.10
C VAL A 268 -4.71 -2.27 13.27
N ILE A 269 -3.72 -3.01 12.81
CA ILE A 269 -2.32 -2.63 12.70
C ILE A 269 -2.04 -2.33 11.22
N PRO A 270 -1.95 -1.04 10.84
CA PRO A 270 -1.70 -0.66 9.46
C PRO A 270 -0.25 -0.80 9.05
N GLY A 271 -0.02 -1.28 7.82
CA GLY A 271 1.27 -1.17 7.13
C GLY A 271 2.46 -1.87 7.82
N GLU A 272 2.24 -2.99 8.51
CA GLU A 272 3.36 -3.82 9.02
C GLU A 272 4.23 -4.39 7.90
N HIS A 273 3.64 -4.49 6.71
CA HIS A 273 4.31 -4.65 5.44
C HIS A 273 3.73 -3.60 4.47
N PRO A 274 4.48 -3.11 3.46
CA PRO A 274 3.96 -2.10 2.50
C PRO A 274 2.68 -2.54 1.78
N HIS A 275 2.42 -3.86 1.75
CA HIS A 275 1.26 -4.47 1.11
C HIS A 275 0.17 -4.95 2.07
N VAL A 276 0.40 -4.97 3.39
CA VAL A 276 -0.49 -5.65 4.34
C VAL A 276 -0.77 -4.83 5.60
N SER A 277 -2.07 -4.67 5.88
CA SER A 277 -2.63 -4.30 7.19
C SER A 277 -3.38 -5.51 7.77
N ARG A 278 -3.46 -5.61 9.10
CA ARG A 278 -4.10 -6.75 9.80
C ARG A 278 -4.56 -6.42 11.23
N PRO A 279 -5.47 -7.19 11.85
CA PRO A 279 -6.39 -8.11 11.20
C PRO A 279 -7.43 -7.33 10.38
N LEU A 280 -7.88 -7.90 9.27
CA LEU A 280 -8.93 -7.32 8.43
C LEU A 280 -10.01 -8.37 8.14
N HIS A 281 -11.26 -7.92 8.02
CA HIS A 281 -12.32 -8.62 7.30
C HIS A 281 -12.41 -8.01 5.91
N CYS A 282 -11.77 -8.66 4.94
CA CYS A 282 -11.66 -8.12 3.58
C CYS A 282 -12.95 -8.33 2.80
N ALA A 283 -13.39 -7.28 2.10
CA ALA A 283 -14.50 -7.34 1.15
C ALA A 283 -14.26 -8.36 0.03
N ASP A 284 -15.34 -8.91 -0.55
CA ASP A 284 -15.26 -9.98 -1.55
C ASP A 284 -15.06 -9.51 -3.00
N PHE A 285 -14.36 -8.39 -3.16
CA PHE A 285 -14.05 -7.80 -4.44
C PHE A 285 -12.73 -7.04 -4.33
N THR A 286 -12.18 -6.64 -5.48
CA THR A 286 -10.94 -5.87 -5.52
C THR A 286 -11.16 -4.47 -6.02
N CYS A 287 -10.42 -3.52 -5.46
CA CYS A 287 -10.21 -2.20 -6.05
C CYS A 287 -8.97 -2.20 -6.96
N LEU A 288 -8.73 -1.07 -7.61
CA LEU A 288 -7.57 -0.84 -8.48
C LEU A 288 -6.65 0.22 -7.85
N LEU A 289 -5.35 -0.01 -7.91
CA LEU A 289 -4.32 1.01 -7.77
C LEU A 289 -3.67 1.21 -9.14
N ARG A 290 -3.99 2.32 -9.81
CA ARG A 290 -3.31 2.71 -11.04
C ARG A 290 -1.95 3.26 -10.65
N HIS A 291 -0.89 2.56 -11.00
CA HIS A 291 0.45 2.86 -10.54
C HIS A 291 1.32 3.41 -11.66
N TYR A 292 1.91 4.58 -11.41
CA TYR A 292 2.62 5.38 -12.40
C TYR A 292 4.10 5.52 -12.04
N LYS A 293 4.76 4.39 -11.79
CA LYS A 293 6.14 4.35 -11.30
C LYS A 293 7.14 5.05 -12.22
N PHE A 294 6.92 4.98 -13.54
CA PHE A 294 7.86 5.44 -14.57
C PHE A 294 7.47 6.80 -15.14
N THR A 295 7.18 7.75 -14.24
CA THR A 295 6.87 9.15 -14.54
C THR A 295 7.94 10.10 -14.03
N GLY A 296 8.00 11.32 -14.58
CA GLY A 296 9.07 12.27 -14.32
C GLY A 296 10.43 11.74 -14.77
N ASP A 297 11.51 12.18 -14.11
CA ASP A 297 12.85 11.65 -14.35
C ASP A 297 13.10 10.36 -13.55
N TYR A 298 12.31 9.33 -13.88
CA TYR A 298 12.35 8.06 -13.17
C TYR A 298 13.69 7.34 -13.31
N VAL A 299 14.42 7.55 -14.42
CA VAL A 299 15.75 6.97 -14.64
C VAL A 299 16.75 7.57 -13.66
N ALA A 300 16.87 8.90 -13.61
CA ALA A 300 17.80 9.54 -12.67
C ALA A 300 17.42 9.24 -11.22
N ARG A 301 16.11 9.22 -10.90
CA ARG A 301 15.61 8.85 -9.58
C ARG A 301 16.03 7.44 -9.18
N ASP A 302 15.84 6.45 -10.06
CA ASP A 302 16.14 5.05 -9.74
C ASP A 302 17.65 4.79 -9.68
N LEU A 303 18.45 5.43 -10.54
CA LEU A 303 19.92 5.40 -10.46
C LEU A 303 20.42 6.03 -9.15
N HIS A 304 19.89 7.20 -8.78
CA HIS A 304 20.26 7.86 -7.52
C HIS A 304 19.96 6.96 -6.32
N ARG A 305 18.77 6.35 -6.28
CA ARG A 305 18.37 5.43 -5.22
C ARG A 305 19.26 4.19 -5.18
N ALA A 306 19.59 3.58 -6.31
CA ALA A 306 20.48 2.44 -6.35
C ALA A 306 21.90 2.76 -5.82
N ASP A 307 22.38 3.99 -6.02
CA ASP A 307 23.73 4.40 -5.60
C ASP A 307 23.82 4.92 -4.16
N HIS A 308 22.74 5.52 -3.64
CA HIS A 308 22.77 6.25 -2.36
C HIS A 308 21.91 5.61 -1.27
N ASP A 309 20.84 4.92 -1.65
CA ASP A 309 19.94 4.31 -0.69
C ASP A 309 20.30 2.82 -0.55
N ARG A 310 20.76 2.43 0.64
CA ARG A 310 20.98 1.02 0.98
C ARG A 310 19.64 0.34 1.28
N PHE A 311 18.80 0.19 0.27
CA PHE A 311 17.62 -0.68 0.39
C PHE A 311 18.06 -2.14 0.35
N ASP A 312 17.40 -2.99 1.14
CA ASP A 312 17.59 -4.45 1.16
C ASP A 312 16.93 -5.14 -0.06
N THR A 313 16.35 -4.38 -0.99
CA THR A 313 15.59 -4.91 -2.13
C THR A 313 16.35 -4.81 -3.43
N ASP A 314 16.47 -5.95 -4.13
CA ASP A 314 17.14 -6.08 -5.43
C ASP A 314 16.49 -5.26 -6.56
N GLU A 315 15.28 -4.71 -6.35
CA GLU A 315 14.49 -4.04 -7.39
C GLU A 315 15.19 -2.81 -8.01
N TYR A 316 15.73 -1.91 -7.16
CA TYR A 316 16.43 -0.72 -7.66
C TYR A 316 17.74 -1.10 -8.36
N ALA A 317 18.42 -2.15 -7.91
CA ALA A 317 19.63 -2.66 -8.55
C ALA A 317 19.33 -3.26 -9.94
N LEU A 318 18.26 -4.05 -10.05
CA LEU A 318 17.78 -4.61 -11.32
C LEU A 318 17.44 -3.50 -12.33
N ARG A 319 16.66 -2.50 -11.89
CA ARG A 319 16.29 -1.35 -12.72
C ARG A 319 17.51 -0.53 -13.14
N ALA A 320 18.39 -0.19 -12.20
CA ALA A 320 19.61 0.56 -12.47
C ALA A 320 20.55 -0.17 -13.44
N ALA A 321 20.73 -1.49 -13.29
CA ALA A 321 21.53 -2.29 -14.23
C ALA A 321 20.99 -2.18 -15.66
N ARG A 322 19.66 -2.27 -15.83
CA ARG A 322 18.99 -2.14 -17.13
C ARG A 322 19.10 -0.73 -17.71
N PHE A 323 18.92 0.30 -16.89
CA PHE A 323 19.05 1.69 -17.33
C PHE A 323 20.50 2.05 -17.69
N ARG A 324 21.51 1.50 -17.01
CA ARG A 324 22.92 1.71 -17.38
C ARG A 324 23.29 1.04 -18.70
N ASP A 325 22.71 -0.12 -19.00
CA ASP A 325 22.91 -0.84 -20.27
C ASP A 325 22.21 -0.15 -21.44
N ARG A 326 20.96 0.30 -21.26
CA ARG A 326 20.08 0.69 -22.39
C ARG A 326 19.49 2.10 -22.33
N GLY A 327 19.66 2.83 -21.24
CA GLY A 327 18.96 4.08 -21.01
C GLY A 327 17.45 3.87 -20.82
N VAL A 328 16.63 4.70 -21.47
CA VAL A 328 15.16 4.56 -21.46
C VAL A 328 14.76 3.28 -22.20
N ILE A 329 13.95 2.44 -21.55
CA ILE A 329 13.52 1.15 -22.07
C ILE A 329 12.05 1.22 -22.45
N GLU A 330 11.72 0.80 -23.67
CA GLU A 330 10.34 0.70 -24.13
C GLU A 330 9.63 -0.49 -23.49
N PHE A 331 8.46 -0.24 -22.93
CA PHE A 331 7.67 -1.27 -22.24
C PHE A 331 6.62 -1.91 -23.15
N HIS A 332 6.30 -1.27 -24.27
CA HIS A 332 5.28 -1.76 -25.16
C HIS A 332 5.64 -3.13 -25.73
N ARG A 333 4.74 -4.10 -25.52
CA ARG A 333 4.80 -5.48 -26.02
C ARG A 333 3.57 -5.76 -26.85
N GLU A 334 3.59 -6.85 -27.61
CA GLU A 334 2.43 -7.34 -28.37
C GLU A 334 1.21 -7.60 -27.47
N THR A 335 1.47 -8.02 -26.22
CA THR A 335 0.46 -8.26 -25.18
C THR A 335 -0.05 -7.00 -24.48
N SER A 336 0.52 -5.83 -24.79
CA SER A 336 0.14 -4.58 -24.14
C SER A 336 -1.17 -4.01 -24.68
N VAL A 337 -2.09 -3.69 -23.76
CA VAL A 337 -3.46 -3.26 -24.09
C VAL A 337 -3.67 -1.83 -23.62
N ARG A 338 -4.50 -1.07 -24.33
CA ARG A 338 -4.97 0.26 -23.90
C ARG A 338 -6.11 0.12 -22.89
N TYR A 339 -6.01 0.80 -21.77
CA TYR A 339 -7.04 0.82 -20.72
C TYR A 339 -8.37 1.35 -21.22
N GLN A 340 -9.42 0.53 -21.06
CA GLN A 340 -10.80 0.86 -21.44
C GLN A 340 -11.70 1.10 -20.21
N GLY A 341 -11.13 1.14 -19.00
CA GLY A 341 -11.87 1.34 -17.75
C GLY A 341 -11.88 0.10 -16.86
N PHE A 342 -12.47 0.28 -15.67
CA PHE A 342 -12.47 -0.71 -14.59
C PHE A 342 -13.12 -2.05 -15.00
N ASP A 343 -14.23 -2.01 -15.75
CA ASP A 343 -14.98 -3.20 -16.14
C ASP A 343 -14.22 -4.07 -17.17
N ASP A 344 -13.36 -3.47 -18.01
CA ASP A 344 -12.47 -4.23 -18.91
C ASP A 344 -11.46 -5.07 -18.10
N LEU A 345 -10.98 -4.56 -16.97
CA LEU A 345 -10.09 -5.32 -16.09
C LEU A 345 -10.80 -6.44 -15.35
N ILE A 346 -12.09 -6.29 -15.03
CA ILE A 346 -12.93 -7.39 -14.53
C ILE A 346 -13.10 -8.45 -15.61
N ALA A 347 -13.46 -8.05 -16.84
CA ALA A 347 -13.67 -8.97 -17.95
C ALA A 347 -12.41 -9.77 -18.31
N ARG A 348 -11.22 -9.18 -18.10
CA ARG A 348 -9.92 -9.85 -18.26
C ARG A 348 -9.49 -10.72 -17.08
N GLY A 349 -10.26 -10.76 -16.00
CA GLY A 349 -9.96 -11.52 -14.78
C GLY A 349 -8.85 -10.91 -13.91
N PHE A 350 -8.46 -9.66 -14.17
CA PHE A 350 -7.49 -8.94 -13.33
C PHE A 350 -8.14 -8.44 -12.03
N LEU A 351 -9.37 -7.93 -12.11
CA LEU A 351 -10.15 -7.50 -10.95
C LEU A 351 -11.30 -8.46 -10.66
N VAL A 352 -11.65 -8.55 -9.38
CA VAL A 352 -12.80 -9.30 -8.88
C VAL A 352 -13.97 -8.34 -8.69
N ALA A 353 -15.09 -8.59 -9.38
CA ALA A 353 -16.31 -7.79 -9.24
C ALA A 353 -17.03 -8.04 -7.89
N PRO A 354 -17.71 -7.01 -7.34
CA PRO A 354 -18.64 -7.17 -6.22
C PRO A 354 -19.71 -8.23 -6.52
N PRO A 355 -20.18 -8.99 -5.51
CA PRO A 355 -21.31 -9.91 -5.67
C PRO A 355 -22.56 -9.19 -6.20
N PRO A 356 -23.43 -9.84 -7.00
CA PRO A 356 -24.63 -9.22 -7.59
C PRO A 356 -25.53 -8.53 -6.55
N ASP A 357 -25.68 -9.13 -5.37
CA ASP A 357 -26.55 -8.64 -4.29
C ASP A 357 -25.90 -7.54 -3.43
N SER A 358 -24.67 -7.17 -3.72
CA SER A 358 -23.94 -6.09 -3.02
C SER A 358 -24.11 -4.71 -3.69
N ALA A 359 -24.93 -4.62 -4.74
CA ALA A 359 -25.27 -3.35 -5.35
C ALA A 359 -26.04 -2.46 -4.37
N PRO A 360 -25.68 -1.18 -4.20
CA PRO A 360 -26.50 -0.28 -3.42
C PRO A 360 -27.89 -0.22 -4.05
N ALA A 361 -28.92 -0.46 -3.24
CA ALA A 361 -30.27 -0.13 -3.64
C ALA A 361 -30.30 1.37 -4.06
N PRO A 362 -30.94 1.73 -5.19
CA PRO A 362 -31.09 3.13 -5.55
C PRO A 362 -31.81 3.85 -4.41
N SER A 363 -31.22 4.95 -3.93
CA SER A 363 -31.82 5.77 -2.88
C SER A 363 -33.13 6.36 -3.39
N SER A 364 -34.23 6.13 -2.68
CA SER A 364 -35.55 6.72 -2.98
C SER A 364 -35.68 8.19 -2.59
N ASP A 365 -34.60 8.88 -2.22
CA ASP A 365 -34.64 10.30 -1.88
C ASP A 365 -34.47 11.16 -3.14
N THR A 366 -35.58 11.40 -3.82
CA THR A 366 -35.78 12.59 -4.64
C THR A 366 -36.67 13.55 -3.86
N PRO A 367 -36.23 14.79 -3.61
CA PRO A 367 -37.15 15.90 -3.49
C PRO A 367 -36.80 16.93 -4.56
N TYR A 368 -37.30 16.70 -5.77
CA TYR A 368 -37.61 17.82 -6.64
C TYR A 368 -39.13 17.85 -6.80
N SER A 369 -39.75 18.55 -5.85
CA SER A 369 -41.04 19.17 -6.09
C SER A 369 -40.83 20.18 -7.21
N THR A 370 -41.57 19.99 -8.30
CA THR A 370 -41.96 21.06 -9.21
C THR A 370 -42.67 22.15 -8.41
N ASP A 371 -42.22 23.38 -8.59
CA ASP A 371 -43.07 24.56 -8.83
C ASP A 371 -42.22 25.67 -9.45
#